data_AF-A0A160PK53-F1
#
_entry.id   AF-A0A160PK53-F1
#
_cell.length_a   1.000
_cell.length_b   1.000
_cell.length_c   1.000
_cell.angle_alpha   90.00
_cell.angle_beta   90.00
_cell.angle_gamma   90.00
#
_symmetry.space_group_name_H-M   'P 1'
#
loop_
_entity.id
_entity.type
_entity.pdbx_description
1 polymer ?
#
loop_
_entity_poly.entity_id
_entity_poly.type
_entity_poly.pdbx_seq_one_letter_code
_entity_poly.pdbx_strand_id
1 'polypeptide(L)'
;MAASAKPKERDLVAEAARAALEAANGDVREATRALEQSVRNNRRLRDDLTDPLLSTACYAAVTAQCRVERRKVWTPPAEKLVANRTNGSHRVVQLAAGTLLMFPLPGGKKLGEATREEIAEAAQFYDAQATDMGVKARWLRLVAQSVPGDKTAGDVLTDRRLRELQEAARGLAE
;
A
#
# COMPACT_ATOMS: atom_id res chain seq x y z
N MET A 1 37.33 -24.62 11.32
CA MET A 1 35.99 -24.51 11.92
C MET A 1 35.00 -25.21 11.01
N ALA A 2 34.46 -26.33 11.47
CA ALA A 2 33.62 -27.22 10.68
C ALA A 2 32.23 -26.59 10.48
N ALA A 3 31.81 -26.45 9.22
CA ALA A 3 30.43 -26.15 8.89
C ALA A 3 29.57 -27.37 9.22
N SER A 4 28.80 -27.29 10.31
CA SER A 4 27.75 -28.27 10.62
C SER A 4 26.73 -28.27 9.47
N ALA A 5 26.84 -29.26 8.60
CA ALA A 5 25.78 -29.60 7.67
C ALA A 5 24.55 -29.97 8.51
N LYS A 6 23.50 -29.15 8.45
CA LYS A 6 22.19 -29.52 8.97
C LYS A 6 21.80 -30.87 8.33
N PRO A 7 21.27 -31.83 9.12
CA PRO A 7 20.89 -33.13 8.57
C PRO A 7 19.92 -32.91 7.41
N LYS A 8 20.13 -33.61 6.28
CA LYS A 8 19.16 -33.69 5.18
C LYS A 8 17.90 -34.35 5.73
N GLU A 9 17.04 -33.55 6.33
CA GLU A 9 15.65 -33.90 6.57
C GLU A 9 15.12 -34.31 5.21
N ARG A 10 14.71 -35.58 5.07
CA ARG A 10 14.15 -36.08 3.81
C ARG A 10 13.02 -35.15 3.45
N ASP A 11 13.12 -34.54 2.29
CA ASP A 11 12.17 -33.55 1.82
C ASP A 11 10.87 -34.31 1.50
N LEU A 12 10.04 -34.52 2.53
CA LEU A 12 8.85 -35.37 2.51
C LEU A 12 7.90 -34.97 1.39
N VAL A 13 7.88 -33.67 1.08
CA VAL A 13 7.17 -33.08 -0.06
C VAL A 13 7.74 -33.56 -1.40
N ALA A 14 9.06 -33.57 -1.57
CA ALA A 14 9.70 -34.03 -2.80
C ALA A 14 9.61 -35.55 -3.00
N GLU A 15 9.55 -36.33 -1.92
CA GLU A 15 9.28 -37.78 -1.98
C GLU A 15 7.83 -38.06 -2.35
N ALA A 16 6.87 -37.36 -1.74
CA ALA A 16 5.45 -37.48 -2.07
C ALA A 16 5.15 -37.04 -3.52
N ALA A 17 5.80 -35.97 -4.00
CA ALA A 17 5.66 -35.51 -5.38
C ALA A 17 6.21 -36.52 -6.40
N ARG A 18 7.35 -37.16 -6.10
CA ARG A 18 7.91 -38.22 -6.94
C ARG A 18 7.01 -39.46 -6.97
N ALA A 19 6.53 -39.91 -5.82
CA ALA A 19 5.60 -41.03 -5.74
C ALA A 19 4.28 -40.76 -6.51
N ALA A 20 3.78 -39.52 -6.45
CA ALA A 20 2.59 -39.13 -7.20
C ALA A 20 2.82 -39.11 -8.72
N LEU A 21 3.99 -38.67 -9.17
CA LEU A 21 4.37 -38.68 -10.59
C LEU A 21 4.59 -40.10 -11.12
N GLU A 22 5.22 -40.98 -10.33
CA GLU A 22 5.39 -42.39 -10.68
C GLU A 22 4.04 -43.11 -10.76
N ALA A 23 3.14 -42.89 -9.80
CA ALA A 23 1.81 -43.49 -9.80
C ALA A 23 0.92 -43.02 -10.98
N ALA A 24 1.15 -41.80 -11.48
CA ALA A 24 0.43 -41.21 -12.59
C ALA A 24 1.11 -41.41 -13.96
N ASN A 25 2.16 -42.25 -14.05
CA ASN A 25 2.94 -42.46 -15.28
C ASN A 25 3.42 -41.15 -15.95
N GLY A 26 3.73 -40.13 -15.15
CA GLY A 26 4.17 -38.82 -15.63
C GLY A 26 3.04 -37.85 -16.04
N ASP A 27 1.76 -38.21 -15.91
CA ASP A 27 0.66 -37.25 -16.08
C ASP A 27 0.62 -36.28 -14.89
N VAL A 28 1.00 -35.03 -15.16
CA VAL A 28 1.08 -33.96 -14.17
C VAL A 28 -0.28 -33.64 -13.54
N ARG A 29 -1.39 -33.75 -14.29
CA ARG A 29 -2.73 -33.43 -13.77
C ARG A 29 -3.21 -34.49 -12.80
N GLU A 30 -3.00 -35.77 -13.12
CA GLU A 30 -3.33 -36.87 -12.23
C GLU A 30 -2.40 -36.92 -11.02
N ALA A 31 -1.10 -36.68 -11.21
CA ALA A 31 -0.13 -36.57 -10.12
C ALA A 31 -0.49 -35.45 -9.14
N THR A 32 -0.95 -34.29 -9.64
CA THR A 32 -1.38 -33.17 -8.80
C THR A 32 -2.58 -33.56 -7.93
N ARG A 33 -3.58 -34.25 -8.51
CA ARG A 33 -4.75 -34.74 -7.74
C ARG A 33 -4.36 -35.80 -6.71
N ALA A 34 -3.46 -36.71 -7.06
CA ALA A 34 -2.95 -37.74 -6.16
C ALA A 34 -2.13 -37.15 -5.01
N LEU A 35 -1.32 -36.13 -5.30
CA LEU A 35 -0.56 -35.38 -4.29
C LEU A 35 -1.49 -34.61 -3.36
N GLU A 36 -2.52 -33.93 -3.89
CA GLU A 36 -3.51 -33.22 -3.08
C GLU A 36 -4.24 -34.17 -2.12
N GLN A 37 -4.64 -35.34 -2.60
CA GLN A 37 -5.28 -36.36 -1.75
C GLN A 37 -4.32 -36.87 -0.66
N SER A 38 -3.05 -37.05 -0.99
CA SER A 38 -1.99 -37.44 -0.04
C SER A 38 -1.77 -36.38 1.04
N VAL A 39 -1.77 -35.09 0.67
CA VAL A 39 -1.67 -33.93 1.59
C VAL A 39 -2.91 -33.81 2.48
N ARG A 40 -4.10 -34.16 1.98
CA ARG A 40 -5.31 -34.20 2.81
C ARG A 40 -5.26 -35.30 3.86
N ASN A 41 -4.69 -36.46 3.52
CA ASN A 41 -4.64 -37.62 4.40
C ASN A 41 -3.46 -37.61 5.39
N ASN A 42 -2.40 -36.85 5.12
CA ASN A 42 -1.21 -36.79 5.97
C ASN A 42 -0.98 -35.38 6.54
N ARG A 43 -1.15 -35.25 7.86
CA ARG A 43 -0.97 -33.97 8.58
C ARG A 43 0.46 -33.43 8.49
N ARG A 44 1.48 -34.28 8.63
CA ARG A 44 2.88 -33.83 8.56
C ARG A 44 3.23 -33.26 7.19
N LEU A 45 2.79 -33.94 6.12
CA LEU A 45 3.00 -33.48 4.75
C LEU A 45 2.27 -32.15 4.47
N ARG A 46 1.10 -31.95 5.08
CA ARG A 46 0.37 -30.68 5.02
C ARG A 46 1.13 -29.56 5.73
N ASP A 47 1.59 -29.83 6.95
CA ASP A 47 2.32 -28.85 7.74
C ASP A 47 3.60 -28.43 7.00
N ASP A 48 4.41 -29.37 6.50
CA ASP A 48 5.63 -29.08 5.71
C ASP A 48 5.36 -28.26 4.42
N LEU A 49 4.24 -28.51 3.75
CA LEU A 49 3.87 -27.81 2.51
C LEU A 49 3.31 -26.40 2.79
N THR A 50 2.64 -26.22 3.94
CA THR A 50 1.99 -24.95 4.30
C THR A 50 2.87 -24.02 5.13
N ASP A 51 3.76 -24.54 5.97
CA ASP A 51 4.63 -23.76 6.86
C ASP A 51 5.41 -22.64 6.15
N PRO A 52 6.04 -22.89 4.98
CA PRO A 52 6.72 -21.82 4.24
C PRO A 52 5.78 -20.71 3.76
N LEU A 53 4.51 -21.05 3.50
CA LEU A 53 3.48 -20.14 2.98
C LEU A 53 2.74 -19.39 4.09
N LEU A 54 2.74 -19.91 5.32
CA LEU A 54 2.05 -19.29 6.45
C LEU A 54 2.60 -17.90 6.77
N SER A 55 3.92 -17.74 6.76
CA SER A 55 4.57 -16.46 7.06
C SER A 55 4.15 -15.34 6.09
N THR A 56 4.12 -15.64 4.80
CA THR A 56 3.74 -14.71 3.73
C THR A 56 2.23 -14.43 3.75
N ALA A 57 1.40 -15.45 3.97
CA ALA A 57 -0.04 -15.29 4.10
C ALA A 57 -0.42 -14.42 5.32
N CYS A 58 0.20 -14.65 6.48
CA CYS A 58 0.01 -13.85 7.69
C CYS A 58 0.43 -12.39 7.47
N TYR A 59 1.60 -12.17 6.87
CA TYR A 59 2.06 -10.81 6.55
C TYR A 59 1.09 -10.09 5.59
N ALA A 60 0.61 -10.77 4.56
CA ALA A 60 -0.35 -10.21 3.61
C ALA A 60 -1.68 -9.84 4.28
N ALA A 61 -2.20 -10.71 5.15
CA ALA A 61 -3.44 -10.48 5.90
C ALA A 61 -3.32 -9.28 6.85
N VAL A 62 -2.24 -9.21 7.64
CA VAL A 62 -1.97 -8.08 8.54
C VAL A 62 -1.80 -6.78 7.74
N THR A 63 -1.05 -6.81 6.64
CA THR A 63 -0.86 -5.64 5.78
C THR A 63 -2.17 -5.15 5.17
N ALA A 64 -3.04 -6.08 4.73
CA ALA A 64 -4.37 -5.74 4.22
C ALA A 64 -5.22 -5.05 5.30
N GLN A 65 -5.19 -5.56 6.54
CA GLN A 65 -5.91 -4.94 7.66
C GLN A 65 -5.35 -3.56 8.02
N CYS A 66 -4.01 -3.41 8.08
CA CYS A 66 -3.39 -2.10 8.30
C CYS A 66 -3.79 -1.07 7.24
N ARG A 67 -3.94 -1.48 5.97
CA ARG A 67 -4.44 -0.59 4.91
C ARG A 67 -5.90 -0.17 5.14
N VAL A 68 -6.75 -1.08 5.61
CA VAL A 68 -8.15 -0.77 5.97
C VAL A 68 -8.21 0.21 7.14
N GLU A 69 -7.44 -0.01 8.20
CA GLU A 69 -7.40 0.87 9.37
C GLU A 69 -6.83 2.26 9.03
N ARG A 70 -5.74 2.33 8.26
CA ARG A 70 -5.19 3.61 7.78
C ARG A 70 -6.21 4.39 6.94
N ARG A 71 -7.04 3.70 6.16
CA ARG A 71 -8.13 4.36 5.42
C ARG A 71 -9.15 4.95 6.38
N LYS A 72 -9.51 4.31 7.49
CA LYS A 72 -10.46 4.88 8.47
C LYS A 72 -9.94 6.16 9.09
N VAL A 73 -8.65 6.21 9.46
CA VAL A 73 -8.02 7.41 10.04
C VAL A 73 -7.82 8.52 8.99
N TRP A 74 -7.56 8.17 7.74
CA TRP A 74 -7.42 9.13 6.63
C TRP A 74 -8.76 9.50 5.96
N THR A 75 -9.88 8.93 6.40
CA THR A 75 -11.20 9.36 5.90
C THR A 75 -11.56 10.64 6.65
N PRO A 76 -11.52 11.84 6.03
CA PRO A 76 -12.07 13.03 6.66
C PRO A 76 -13.55 12.79 7.01
N PRO A 77 -14.10 13.44 8.06
CA PRO A 77 -15.45 13.20 8.54
C PRO A 77 -16.45 13.16 7.38
N ALA A 78 -17.13 12.02 7.24
CA ALA A 78 -17.95 11.66 6.09
C ALA A 78 -19.31 12.39 6.05
N GLU A 79 -19.39 13.67 6.46
CA GLU A 79 -20.64 14.43 6.42
C GLU A 79 -20.77 15.39 5.24
N LYS A 80 -19.76 15.57 4.37
CA LYS A 80 -19.90 16.50 3.22
C LYS A 80 -19.25 16.10 1.89
N LEU A 81 -19.07 14.80 1.59
CA LEU A 81 -18.57 14.40 0.27
C LEU A 81 -19.44 13.31 -0.35
N VAL A 82 -20.47 13.79 -1.05
CA VAL A 82 -21.22 13.05 -2.08
C VAL A 82 -20.23 12.42 -3.07
N ALA A 83 -20.60 11.22 -3.52
CA ALA A 83 -19.81 10.31 -4.33
C ALA A 83 -19.10 10.96 -5.53
N ASN A 84 -17.76 11.01 -5.50
CA ASN A 84 -16.97 10.75 -6.70
C ASN A 84 -15.52 10.39 -6.35
N ARG A 85 -15.26 9.10 -6.10
CA ARG A 85 -13.89 8.56 -6.08
C ARG A 85 -13.40 8.39 -7.51
N THR A 86 -12.94 9.47 -8.13
CA THR A 86 -12.16 9.41 -9.37
C THR A 86 -10.96 10.34 -9.26
N ASN A 87 -9.84 9.72 -8.90
CA ASN A 87 -8.44 10.04 -9.14
C ASN A 87 -8.10 11.45 -9.67
N GLY A 88 -7.23 12.17 -8.96
CA GLY A 88 -6.62 13.42 -9.40
C GLY A 88 -5.93 13.38 -10.77
N SER A 89 -5.61 12.19 -11.30
CA SER A 89 -5.10 12.00 -12.66
C SER A 89 -6.11 12.38 -13.75
N HIS A 90 -7.42 12.20 -13.54
CA HIS A 90 -8.44 12.60 -14.52
C HIS A 90 -8.53 14.12 -14.68
N ARG A 91 -8.24 14.88 -13.62
CA ARG A 91 -8.30 16.35 -13.63
C ARG A 91 -7.20 16.96 -14.51
N VAL A 92 -5.99 16.40 -14.45
CA VAL A 92 -4.85 16.82 -15.28
C VAL A 92 -5.05 16.41 -16.73
N VAL A 93 -5.64 15.23 -16.99
CA VAL A 93 -5.92 14.75 -18.35
C VAL A 93 -7.02 15.57 -19.04
N GLN A 94 -8.04 16.05 -18.31
CA GLN A 94 -9.10 16.88 -18.89
C GLN A 94 -8.64 18.30 -19.25
N LEU A 95 -7.68 18.86 -18.50
CA LEU A 95 -7.02 20.14 -18.87
C LEU A 95 -6.24 20.02 -20.18
N ALA A 96 -5.63 18.87 -20.43
CA ALA A 96 -4.92 18.59 -21.69
C ALA A 96 -5.87 18.37 -22.88
N ALA A 97 -7.16 18.10 -22.64
CA ALA A 97 -8.16 17.75 -23.66
C ALA A 97 -8.97 18.94 -24.23
N GLY A 98 -8.72 20.18 -23.78
CA GLY A 98 -8.96 21.34 -24.64
C GLY A 98 -10.05 22.37 -24.28
N THR A 99 -10.64 22.41 -23.09
CA THR A 99 -11.38 23.62 -22.64
C THR A 99 -11.24 23.90 -21.14
N LEU A 100 -10.82 25.12 -20.78
CA LEU A 100 -10.68 25.54 -19.38
C LEU A 100 -12.02 25.54 -18.61
N LEU A 101 -13.14 25.66 -19.33
CA LEU A 101 -14.49 25.56 -18.75
C LEU A 101 -14.79 24.17 -18.18
N MET A 102 -14.04 23.14 -18.58
CA MET A 102 -14.16 21.78 -18.04
C MET A 102 -13.33 21.57 -16.78
N PHE A 103 -12.66 22.61 -16.27
CA PHE A 103 -11.88 22.52 -15.05
C PHE A 103 -12.78 22.07 -13.88
N PRO A 104 -12.46 20.96 -13.20
CA PRO A 104 -13.30 20.41 -12.14
C PRO A 104 -13.08 21.15 -10.82
N LEU A 105 -14.15 21.73 -10.28
CA LEU A 105 -14.18 22.37 -8.96
C LEU A 105 -14.44 21.36 -7.83
N PRO A 106 -14.17 21.73 -6.57
CA PRO A 106 -14.63 20.97 -5.40
C PRO A 106 -16.15 20.75 -5.48
N GLY A 107 -16.61 19.54 -5.13
CA GLY A 107 -18.02 19.14 -5.30
C GLY A 107 -18.38 18.57 -6.68
N GLY A 108 -17.44 18.53 -7.64
CA GLY A 108 -17.61 17.81 -8.91
C GLY A 108 -18.27 18.60 -10.04
N LYS A 109 -18.64 19.86 -9.79
CA LYS A 109 -19.05 20.81 -10.83
C LYS A 109 -17.87 21.19 -11.71
N LYS A 110 -18.15 21.59 -12.95
CA LYS A 110 -17.16 22.16 -13.86
C LYS A 110 -17.18 23.68 -13.77
N LEU A 111 -16.07 24.33 -14.10
CA LEU A 111 -15.94 25.78 -14.08
C LEU A 111 -17.03 26.49 -14.91
N GLY A 112 -17.39 25.94 -16.07
CA GLY A 112 -18.44 26.50 -16.94
C GLY A 112 -19.87 26.37 -16.39
N GLU A 113 -20.08 25.54 -15.37
CA GLU A 113 -21.40 25.28 -14.75
C GLU A 113 -21.52 25.96 -13.37
N ALA A 114 -20.46 26.62 -12.90
CA ALA A 114 -20.36 27.17 -11.55
C ALA A 114 -20.74 28.65 -11.48
N THR A 115 -21.35 29.05 -10.36
CA THR A 115 -21.61 30.48 -10.09
C THR A 115 -20.36 31.18 -9.56
N ARG A 116 -20.41 32.52 -9.48
CA ARG A 116 -19.30 33.33 -8.93
C ARG A 116 -18.96 32.92 -7.50
N GLU A 117 -19.99 32.69 -6.67
CA GLU A 117 -19.85 32.29 -5.28
C GLU A 117 -19.17 30.93 -5.18
N GLU A 118 -19.59 29.96 -6.00
CA GLU A 118 -18.99 28.62 -6.05
C GLU A 118 -17.54 28.65 -6.51
N ILE A 119 -17.20 29.53 -7.46
CA ILE A 119 -15.81 29.74 -7.89
C ILE A 119 -14.98 30.36 -6.75
N ALA A 120 -15.53 31.32 -6.00
CA ALA A 120 -14.83 31.95 -4.88
C ALA A 120 -14.59 30.95 -3.73
N GLU A 121 -15.57 30.11 -3.41
CA GLU A 121 -15.42 29.02 -2.43
C GLU A 121 -14.37 28.00 -2.88
N ALA A 122 -14.38 27.63 -4.17
CA ALA A 122 -13.39 26.75 -4.74
C ALA A 122 -11.97 27.34 -4.65
N ALA A 123 -11.82 28.64 -4.91
CA ALA A 123 -10.53 29.33 -4.78
C ALA A 123 -10.00 29.26 -3.34
N GLN A 124 -10.83 29.59 -2.35
CA GLN A 124 -10.46 29.49 -0.93
C GLN A 124 -10.08 28.05 -0.53
N PHE A 125 -10.81 27.05 -1.05
CA PHE A 125 -10.50 25.65 -0.83
C PHE A 125 -9.10 25.30 -1.36
N TYR A 126 -8.77 25.72 -2.58
CA TYR A 126 -7.45 25.48 -3.16
C TYR A 126 -6.35 26.25 -2.44
N ASP A 127 -6.59 27.47 -1.98
CA ASP A 127 -5.61 28.26 -1.21
C ASP A 127 -5.30 27.60 0.15
N ALA A 128 -6.33 27.14 0.85
CA ALA A 128 -6.17 26.37 2.08
C ALA A 128 -5.37 25.08 1.83
N GLN A 129 -5.70 24.36 0.75
CA GLN A 129 -4.97 23.15 0.36
C GLN A 129 -3.51 23.46 -0.01
N ALA A 130 -3.25 24.52 -0.76
CA ALA A 130 -1.91 24.93 -1.16
C ALA A 130 -1.06 25.30 0.07
N THR A 131 -1.64 25.99 1.04
CA THR A 131 -1.00 26.34 2.31
C THR A 131 -0.61 25.10 3.09
N ASP A 132 -1.53 24.15 3.29
CA ASP A 132 -1.27 22.88 3.99
C ASP A 132 -0.22 22.02 3.25
N MET A 133 -0.32 21.93 1.92
CA MET A 133 0.69 21.24 1.10
C MET A 133 2.05 21.93 1.18
N GLY A 134 2.09 23.26 1.28
CA GLY A 134 3.32 24.03 1.47
C GLY A 134 4.03 23.68 2.78
N VAL A 135 3.28 23.61 3.88
CA VAL A 135 3.81 23.17 5.19
C VAL A 135 4.37 21.75 5.10
N LYS A 136 3.61 20.82 4.50
CA LYS A 136 4.04 19.42 4.34
C LYS A 136 5.28 19.29 3.46
N ALA A 137 5.35 20.03 2.36
CA ALA A 137 6.51 20.03 1.48
C ALA A 137 7.76 20.53 2.21
N ARG A 138 7.65 21.61 3.01
CA ARG A 138 8.76 22.07 3.86
C ARG A 138 9.18 21.03 4.88
N TRP A 139 8.22 20.43 5.58
CA TRP A 139 8.50 19.36 6.54
C TRP A 139 9.25 18.19 5.88
N LEU A 140 8.81 17.72 4.72
CA LEU A 140 9.48 16.65 3.99
C LEU A 140 10.91 17.02 3.55
N ARG A 141 11.17 18.29 3.21
CA ARG A 141 12.55 18.76 2.93
C ARG A 141 13.43 18.68 4.17
N LEU A 142 12.92 19.10 5.34
CA LEU A 142 13.65 19.02 6.61
C LEU A 142 13.92 17.56 7.02
N VAL A 143 12.95 16.68 6.79
CA VAL A 143 13.11 15.23 6.99
C VAL A 143 14.19 14.69 6.06
N ALA A 144 14.14 15.01 4.76
CA ALA A 144 15.13 14.56 3.79
C ALA A 144 16.56 15.04 4.13
N GLN A 145 16.71 16.27 4.64
CA GLN A 145 18.00 16.78 5.12
C GLN A 145 18.53 16.05 6.36
N SER A 146 17.63 15.44 7.15
CA SER A 146 17.98 14.73 8.39
C SER A 146 18.26 13.24 8.18
N VAL A 147 18.05 12.71 6.97
CA VAL A 147 18.18 11.28 6.66
C VAL A 147 19.37 11.06 5.71
N PRO A 148 20.37 10.24 6.10
CA PRO A 148 21.45 9.81 5.21
C PRO A 148 20.91 9.05 3.99
N GLY A 149 21.53 9.22 2.82
CA GLY A 149 21.02 8.69 1.55
C GLY A 149 20.94 7.15 1.46
N ASP A 150 21.62 6.43 2.35
CA ASP A 150 21.64 4.97 2.44
C ASP A 150 20.69 4.39 3.50
N LYS A 151 19.95 5.25 4.23
CA LYS A 151 19.05 4.83 5.32
C LYS A 151 17.63 5.30 5.11
N THR A 152 16.68 4.60 5.72
CA THR A 152 15.28 5.07 5.73
C THR A 152 15.05 6.04 6.89
N ALA A 153 14.04 6.90 6.75
CA ALA A 153 13.63 7.79 7.83
C ALA A 153 13.25 7.02 9.11
N GLY A 154 12.70 5.81 8.98
CA GLY A 154 12.32 4.97 10.12
C GLY A 154 13.52 4.39 10.89
N ASP A 155 14.68 4.25 10.24
CA ASP A 155 15.88 3.72 10.89
C ASP A 155 16.64 4.81 11.67
N VAL A 156 16.39 6.08 11.36
CA VAL A 156 17.23 7.20 11.81
C VAL A 156 16.44 8.20 12.66
N LEU A 157 15.18 8.43 12.34
CA LEU A 157 14.37 9.45 13.00
C LEU A 157 13.45 8.82 14.04
N THR A 158 13.46 9.42 15.22
CA THR A 158 12.50 9.10 16.28
C THR A 158 11.22 9.92 16.11
N ASP A 159 10.11 9.46 16.70
CA ASP A 159 8.85 10.21 16.72
C ASP A 159 9.01 11.60 17.33
N ARG A 160 9.85 11.75 18.36
CA ARG A 160 10.17 13.04 18.96
C ARG A 160 10.80 13.98 17.93
N ARG A 161 11.78 13.50 17.17
CA ARG A 161 12.46 14.28 16.14
C ARG A 161 11.52 14.65 14.99
N LEU A 162 10.64 13.74 14.58
CA LEU A 162 9.64 14.03 13.54
C LEU A 162 8.69 15.16 13.94
N ARG A 163 8.27 15.21 15.22
CA ARG A 163 7.44 16.31 15.75
C ARG A 163 8.17 17.66 15.77
N GLU A 164 9.44 17.68 16.19
CA GLU A 164 10.26 18.91 16.16
C GLU A 164 10.35 19.48 14.74
N LEU A 165 10.61 18.61 13.74
CA LEU A 165 10.69 19.02 12.35
C LEU A 165 9.33 19.49 11.81
N GLN A 166 8.23 18.90 12.29
CA GLN A 166 6.87 19.30 11.91
C GLN A 166 6.54 20.69 12.45
N GLU A 167 6.86 20.98 13.71
CA GLU A 167 6.68 22.30 14.30
C GLU A 167 7.56 23.35 13.62
N ALA A 168 8.82 23.03 13.32
CA ALA A 168 9.71 23.92 12.57
C ALA A 168 9.13 24.29 11.17
N ALA A 169 8.52 23.32 10.47
CA ALA A 169 7.90 23.56 9.17
C ALA A 169 6.66 24.46 9.22
N ARG A 170 5.95 24.47 10.36
CA ARG A 170 4.80 25.33 10.65
C ARG A 170 5.25 26.74 11.04
N GLY A 171 6.24 26.87 11.93
CA GLY A 171 6.73 28.17 12.43
C GLY A 171 7.49 29.00 11.38
N LEU A 172 8.01 28.39 10.33
CA LEU A 172 8.62 29.09 9.18
C LEU A 172 7.58 29.72 8.21
N ALA A 173 6.30 29.69 8.55
CA ALA A 173 5.21 30.24 7.73
C ALA A 173 4.73 31.63 8.17
N GLU A 174 5.26 32.14 9.29
CA GLU A 174 5.09 33.53 9.77
C GLU A 174 6.27 34.40 9.30
#